data_AF-A0A6G8NIQ4-F1
#
_entry.id   AF-A0A6G8NIQ4-F1
#
_cell.length_a   1.000
_cell.length_b   1.000
_cell.length_c   1.000
_cell.angle_alpha   90.00
_cell.angle_beta   90.00
_cell.angle_gamma   90.00
#
_symmetry.space_group_name_H-M   'P 1'
#
loop_
_entity.id
_entity.type
_entity.pdbx_description
1 polymer ?
#
loop_
_entity_poly.entity_id
_entity_poly.type
_entity_poly.pdbx_seq_one_letter_code
_entity_poly.pdbx_strand_id
1 'polypeptide(L)'
;MIVKMAVRWSSIAVISLLIIGSLSGCEKDPYMLGIMGYNYTDRAIADFAVNGAAGSNVELSTPTGGGGKMSCCVVLARNTKAPFWIDVEYQMDALESYPPRKLIEPAGKYIKAKVQVKGPIPSDPSYLEVHFFPDQHIEVAISGQDGPSAPRLKLDRRLPFVR
;
A
#
# COMPACT_ATOMS: atom_id res chain seq x y z
N MET A 1 76.20 -43.02 22.53
CA MET A 1 74.95 -43.78 22.33
C MET A 1 73.86 -43.10 23.13
N ILE A 2 73.04 -42.25 22.49
CA ILE A 2 71.88 -41.58 23.11
C ILE A 2 70.71 -41.89 22.18
N VAL A 3 69.71 -42.56 22.73
CA VAL A 3 68.51 -43.03 22.04
C VAL A 3 67.62 -41.83 21.69
N LYS A 4 67.23 -41.70 20.43
CA LYS A 4 66.23 -40.72 19.99
C LYS A 4 64.85 -41.14 20.49
N MET A 5 64.27 -40.36 21.40
CA MET A 5 62.85 -40.50 21.76
C MET A 5 61.99 -39.90 20.65
N ALA A 6 61.16 -40.75 20.05
CA ALA A 6 60.12 -40.38 19.11
C ALA A 6 59.00 -39.62 19.84
N VAL A 7 58.70 -38.40 19.41
CA VAL A 7 57.41 -37.76 19.70
C VAL A 7 56.52 -37.98 18.49
N ARG A 8 55.46 -38.76 18.72
CA ARG A 8 54.42 -39.13 17.77
C ARG A 8 53.61 -37.87 17.45
N TRP A 9 53.72 -37.33 16.23
CA TRP A 9 52.83 -36.27 15.75
C TRP A 9 51.44 -36.85 15.50
N SER A 10 50.62 -36.90 16.54
CA SER A 10 49.19 -37.13 16.41
C SER A 10 48.45 -35.91 16.95
N SER A 11 47.61 -35.35 16.08
CA SER A 11 46.39 -34.60 16.46
C SER A 11 46.55 -33.15 16.91
N ILE A 12 47.13 -32.25 16.11
CA ILE A 12 46.92 -30.79 16.30
C ILE A 12 46.82 -30.07 14.93
N ALA A 13 45.94 -30.54 14.05
CA ALA A 13 45.63 -29.85 12.79
C ALA A 13 44.14 -29.88 12.43
N VAL A 14 43.27 -30.03 13.41
CA VAL A 14 41.81 -29.96 13.24
C VAL A 14 41.32 -29.20 14.48
N ILE A 15 40.32 -28.32 14.32
CA ILE A 15 39.76 -27.42 15.36
C ILE A 15 40.42 -26.02 15.39
N SER A 16 40.39 -25.30 14.28
CA SER A 16 40.39 -23.83 14.29
C SER A 16 39.60 -23.23 13.12
N LEU A 17 38.63 -23.98 12.56
CA LEU A 17 37.59 -23.40 11.72
C LEU A 17 36.44 -22.98 12.64
N LEU A 18 36.67 -21.88 13.35
CA LEU A 18 35.66 -21.20 14.17
C LEU A 18 34.48 -20.80 13.28
N ILE A 19 33.38 -21.53 13.45
CA ILE A 19 32.00 -21.04 13.60
C ILE A 19 31.80 -19.63 13.00
N ILE A 20 31.65 -19.55 11.68
CA ILE A 20 30.86 -18.48 11.06
C ILE A 20 29.42 -18.91 11.28
N GLY A 21 28.92 -18.66 12.49
CA GLY A 21 27.51 -18.80 12.81
C GLY A 21 26.76 -17.78 11.97
N SER A 22 26.16 -18.23 10.87
CA SER A 22 25.24 -17.44 10.07
C SER A 22 24.15 -16.90 11.00
N LEU A 23 24.23 -15.62 11.36
CA LEU A 23 23.12 -14.89 11.96
C LEU A 23 22.05 -14.72 10.87
N SER A 24 21.36 -15.81 10.53
CA SER A 24 20.10 -15.72 9.79
C SER A 24 19.08 -15.15 10.76
N GLY A 25 19.06 -13.82 10.87
CA GLY A 25 17.97 -13.11 11.51
C GLY A 25 16.69 -13.50 10.78
N CYS A 26 15.71 -14.01 11.53
CA CYS A 26 14.40 -14.34 10.98
C CYS A 26 13.71 -13.00 10.65
N GLU A 27 13.92 -12.51 9.43
CA GLU A 27 13.20 -11.35 8.93
C GLU A 27 11.74 -11.78 8.71
N LYS A 28 10.82 -11.13 9.40
CA LYS A 28 9.40 -11.45 9.26
C LYS A 28 8.92 -10.92 7.91
N ASP A 29 8.11 -11.71 7.18
CA ASP A 29 7.57 -11.31 5.86
C ASP A 29 6.90 -9.93 5.90
N PRO A 30 7.03 -9.06 4.89
CA PRO A 30 6.36 -7.77 4.90
C PRO A 30 4.83 -7.89 4.93
N TYR A 31 4.15 -6.82 5.34
CA TYR A 31 2.70 -6.75 5.20
C TYR A 31 2.33 -6.46 3.74
N MET A 32 1.26 -7.11 3.28
CA MET A 32 0.65 -6.87 1.97
C MET A 32 -0.66 -6.13 2.19
N LEU A 33 -0.67 -4.83 1.92
CA LEU A 33 -1.83 -3.99 2.15
C LEU A 33 -2.72 -3.94 0.91
N GLY A 34 -4.01 -4.27 1.08
CA GLY A 34 -5.03 -4.05 0.06
C GLY A 34 -5.25 -2.55 -0.17
N ILE A 35 -5.22 -2.12 -1.43
CA ILE A 35 -5.45 -0.75 -1.84
C ILE A 35 -6.96 -0.49 -1.87
N MET A 36 -7.41 0.51 -1.11
CA MET A 36 -8.79 0.96 -1.02
C MET A 36 -8.91 2.43 -1.40
N GLY A 37 -9.77 2.73 -2.38
CA GLY A 37 -10.07 4.11 -2.77
C GLY A 37 -11.36 4.62 -2.13
N TYR A 38 -11.32 5.88 -1.67
CA TYR A 38 -12.47 6.65 -1.21
C TYR A 38 -12.57 7.93 -2.02
N ASN A 39 -13.61 8.02 -2.83
CA ASN A 39 -13.81 9.16 -3.70
C ASN A 39 -14.89 10.09 -3.13
N TYR A 40 -14.49 11.29 -2.69
CA TYR A 40 -15.40 12.35 -2.24
C TYR A 40 -15.56 13.47 -3.25
N THR A 41 -15.05 13.30 -4.46
CA THR A 41 -15.09 14.30 -5.52
C THR A 41 -16.46 14.28 -6.22
N ASP A 42 -16.50 14.75 -7.47
CA ASP A 42 -17.72 14.91 -8.26
C ASP A 42 -17.91 13.88 -9.38
N ARG A 43 -16.92 13.03 -9.67
CA ARG A 43 -16.98 11.94 -10.67
C ARG A 43 -15.99 10.81 -10.36
N ALA A 44 -16.07 9.68 -11.06
CA ALA A 44 -15.17 8.55 -10.85
C ALA A 44 -13.68 8.91 -11.01
N ILE A 45 -12.84 8.14 -10.32
CA ILE A 45 -11.38 8.16 -10.46
C ILE A 45 -10.95 6.92 -11.21
N ALA A 46 -10.12 7.11 -12.23
CA ALA A 46 -9.54 6.09 -13.08
C ALA A 46 -8.00 6.09 -12.96
N ASP A 47 -7.37 5.01 -13.45
CA ASP A 47 -5.91 4.83 -13.52
C ASP A 47 -5.18 5.13 -12.20
N PHE A 48 -5.85 4.81 -11.10
CA PHE A 48 -5.36 4.99 -9.74
C PHE A 48 -4.24 3.99 -9.43
N ALA A 49 -3.13 4.47 -8.89
CA ALA A 49 -2.01 3.66 -8.41
C ALA A 49 -1.37 4.23 -7.15
N VAL A 50 -0.76 3.36 -6.35
CA VAL A 50 0.03 3.71 -5.15
C VAL A 50 1.41 3.08 -5.25
N ASN A 51 2.47 3.88 -5.23
CA ASN A 51 3.85 3.43 -5.43
C ASN A 51 4.00 2.53 -6.68
N GLY A 52 3.27 2.84 -7.75
CA GLY A 52 3.21 2.06 -8.99
C GLY A 52 2.34 0.79 -8.94
N ALA A 53 1.80 0.40 -7.78
CA ALA A 53 0.84 -0.70 -7.69
C ALA A 53 -0.57 -0.21 -8.09
N ALA A 54 -1.19 -0.87 -9.07
CA ALA A 54 -2.49 -0.48 -9.59
C ALA A 54 -3.62 -0.69 -8.56
N GLY A 55 -4.43 0.35 -8.38
CA GLY A 55 -5.70 0.33 -7.69
C GLY A 55 -6.88 0.06 -8.64
N SER A 56 -8.05 -0.18 -8.06
CA SER A 56 -9.31 -0.24 -8.81
C SER A 56 -9.81 1.18 -9.13
N ASN A 57 -10.58 1.32 -10.21
CA ASN A 57 -11.38 2.54 -10.43
C ASN A 57 -12.27 2.80 -9.20
N VAL A 58 -12.44 4.08 -8.85
CA VAL A 58 -13.11 4.51 -7.64
C VAL A 58 -14.32 5.36 -8.01
N GLU A 59 -15.49 4.72 -7.98
CA GLU A 59 -16.79 5.41 -8.08
C GLU A 59 -16.99 6.31 -6.86
N LEU A 60 -18.01 7.18 -6.87
CA LEU A 60 -18.31 8.02 -5.72
C LEU A 60 -18.59 7.19 -4.45
N SER A 61 -18.06 7.67 -3.31
CA SER A 61 -18.31 7.04 -2.02
C SER A 61 -19.81 7.05 -1.69
N THR A 62 -20.27 5.97 -1.07
CA THR A 62 -21.60 5.87 -0.46
C THR A 62 -21.50 6.11 1.04
N PRO A 63 -22.61 6.20 1.80
CA PRO A 63 -22.54 6.31 3.25
C PRO A 63 -21.79 5.17 3.96
N THR A 64 -21.60 4.02 3.30
CA THR A 64 -21.01 2.82 3.90
C THR A 64 -19.83 2.24 3.10
N GLY A 65 -19.36 2.89 2.04
CA GLY A 65 -18.26 2.36 1.23
C GLY A 65 -17.55 3.43 0.41
N GLY A 66 -16.25 3.24 0.16
CA GLY A 66 -15.39 4.21 -0.54
C GLY A 66 -15.60 4.35 -2.05
N GLY A 67 -16.35 3.42 -2.65
CA GLY A 67 -16.68 3.44 -4.08
C GLY A 67 -15.69 2.69 -4.99
N GLY A 68 -14.50 2.34 -4.49
CA GLY A 68 -13.57 1.43 -5.14
C GLY A 68 -13.68 -0.01 -4.64
N LYS A 69 -13.32 -0.98 -5.48
CA LYS A 69 -13.04 -2.35 -5.04
C LYS A 69 -11.63 -2.44 -4.44
N MET A 70 -11.43 -3.42 -3.56
CA MET A 70 -10.09 -3.74 -3.07
C MET A 70 -9.24 -4.30 -4.20
N SER A 71 -8.01 -3.81 -4.28
CA SER A 71 -6.98 -4.20 -5.25
C SER A 71 -5.69 -4.52 -4.51
N CYS A 72 -4.91 -5.49 -4.98
CA CYS A 72 -3.72 -5.93 -4.29
C CYS A 72 -2.46 -5.57 -5.09
N CYS A 73 -1.37 -5.11 -4.45
CA CYS A 73 -1.22 -4.69 -3.05
C CYS A 73 -0.03 -3.72 -2.96
N VAL A 74 0.08 -2.99 -1.83
CA VAL A 74 1.28 -2.25 -1.45
C VAL A 74 2.04 -3.01 -0.36
N VAL A 75 3.37 -3.15 -0.54
CA VAL A 75 4.25 -3.80 0.43
C VAL A 75 4.63 -2.81 1.54
N LEU A 76 4.44 -3.20 2.80
CA LEU A 76 4.86 -2.43 3.97
C LEU A 76 5.85 -3.24 4.82
N ALA A 77 7.09 -2.76 4.94
CA ALA A 77 8.10 -3.41 5.77
C ALA A 77 7.67 -3.40 7.26
N ARG A 78 7.98 -4.47 7.98
CA ARG A 78 7.53 -4.68 9.39
C ARG A 78 7.98 -3.61 10.37
N ASN A 79 9.14 -3.00 10.09
CA ASN A 79 9.75 -1.98 10.93
C ASN A 79 9.33 -0.55 10.53
N THR A 80 8.48 -0.39 9.50
CA THR A 80 8.01 0.93 9.05
C THR A 80 7.35 1.68 10.21
N LYS A 81 7.72 2.95 10.36
CA LYS A 81 7.12 3.88 11.31
C LYS A 81 6.56 5.07 10.56
N ALA A 82 5.41 5.55 11.02
CA ALA A 82 4.88 6.83 10.57
C ALA A 82 5.64 7.99 11.22
N PRO A 83 5.79 9.14 10.53
CA PRO A 83 5.30 9.39 9.18
C PRO A 83 6.23 8.83 8.10
N PHE A 84 5.66 8.40 6.99
CA PHE A 84 6.40 8.06 5.76
C PHE A 84 5.66 8.61 4.53
N TRP A 85 6.31 8.59 3.37
CA TRP A 85 5.75 9.14 2.13
C TRP A 85 5.38 8.02 1.16
N ILE A 86 4.28 8.21 0.44
CA ILE A 86 3.90 7.38 -0.70
C ILE A 86 3.60 8.26 -1.92
N ASP A 87 3.76 7.68 -3.10
CA ASP A 87 3.35 8.30 -4.36
C ASP A 87 1.96 7.78 -4.74
N VAL A 88 1.04 8.70 -5.02
CA VAL A 88 -0.31 8.42 -5.50
C VAL A 88 -0.43 8.99 -6.90
N GLU A 89 -0.89 8.18 -7.83
CA GLU A 89 -1.10 8.57 -9.21
C GLU A 89 -2.56 8.26 -9.60
N TYR A 90 -3.23 9.18 -10.31
CA TYR A 90 -4.62 8.98 -10.71
C TYR A 90 -5.05 9.94 -11.82
N GLN A 91 -6.23 9.69 -12.39
CA GLN A 91 -6.93 10.58 -13.31
C GLN A 91 -8.41 10.66 -12.92
N MET A 92 -9.02 11.84 -13.05
CA MET A 92 -10.49 11.93 -12.99
C MET A 92 -11.07 11.35 -14.27
N ASP A 93 -12.05 10.45 -14.19
CA ASP A 93 -12.70 9.87 -15.37
C ASP A 93 -13.48 10.94 -16.15
N ALA A 94 -13.85 10.60 -17.38
CA ALA A 94 -14.77 11.41 -18.18
C ALA A 94 -16.18 11.36 -17.60
N LEU A 95 -16.83 12.52 -17.54
CA LEU A 95 -18.24 12.61 -17.14
C LEU A 95 -19.13 12.34 -18.35
N GLU A 96 -19.96 11.30 -18.28
CA GLU A 96 -20.85 10.88 -19.37
C GLU A 96 -22.28 10.66 -18.88
N SER A 97 -23.29 11.05 -19.68
CA SER A 97 -24.70 10.70 -19.42
C SER A 97 -25.09 9.36 -20.03
N TYR A 98 -26.09 8.67 -19.47
CA TYR A 98 -26.71 7.48 -20.07
C TYR A 98 -28.23 7.41 -19.82
N PRO A 99 -29.08 7.01 -20.80
CA PRO A 99 -28.96 7.03 -22.27
C PRO A 99 -29.63 8.29 -22.92
N PRO A 100 -29.11 8.82 -24.05
CA PRO A 100 -27.95 8.36 -24.83
C PRO A 100 -26.61 8.69 -24.18
N ARG A 101 -25.55 7.97 -24.60
CA ARG A 101 -24.17 8.26 -24.20
C ARG A 101 -23.76 9.62 -24.75
N LYS A 102 -23.47 10.58 -23.89
CA LYS A 102 -22.94 11.89 -24.27
C LYS A 102 -21.82 12.28 -23.32
N LEU A 103 -20.67 12.63 -23.89
CA LEU A 103 -19.58 13.25 -23.14
C LEU A 103 -20.04 14.63 -22.65
N ILE A 104 -20.04 14.82 -21.33
CA ILE A 104 -20.34 16.08 -20.66
C ILE A 104 -19.01 16.78 -20.34
N GLU A 105 -18.07 16.06 -19.74
CA GLU A 105 -16.72 16.55 -19.47
C GLU A 105 -15.67 15.49 -19.84
N PRO A 106 -14.55 15.88 -20.48
CA PRO A 106 -13.48 14.95 -20.78
C PRO A 106 -12.77 14.47 -19.50
N ALA A 107 -12.06 13.35 -19.61
CA ALA A 107 -11.18 12.87 -18.56
C ALA A 107 -10.15 13.95 -18.17
N GLY A 108 -9.79 13.98 -16.88
CA GLY A 108 -8.85 14.94 -16.33
C GLY A 108 -7.42 14.74 -16.84
N LYS A 109 -6.48 15.55 -16.36
CA LYS A 109 -5.06 15.25 -16.55
C LYS A 109 -4.63 14.17 -15.57
N TYR A 110 -3.56 13.47 -15.90
CA TYR A 110 -2.90 12.58 -14.96
C TYR A 110 -2.25 13.38 -13.84
N ILE A 111 -2.55 13.04 -12.59
CA ILE A 111 -2.06 13.72 -11.39
C ILE A 111 -1.12 12.77 -10.66
N LYS A 112 0.04 13.30 -10.23
CA LYS A 112 0.97 12.61 -9.33
C LYS A 112 1.09 13.44 -8.05
N ALA A 113 0.83 12.81 -6.91
CA ALA A 113 0.87 13.43 -5.60
C ALA A 113 1.74 12.61 -4.66
N LYS A 114 2.65 13.28 -3.97
CA LYS A 114 3.42 12.66 -2.89
C LYS A 114 2.74 12.97 -1.57
N VAL A 115 2.22 11.94 -0.89
CA VAL A 115 1.34 12.08 0.27
C VAL A 115 2.00 11.47 1.50
N GLN A 116 1.92 12.18 2.63
CA GLN A 116 2.47 11.70 3.89
C GLN A 116 1.45 10.85 4.63
N VAL A 117 1.80 9.60 4.91
CA VAL A 117 1.05 8.73 5.81
C VAL A 117 1.44 9.08 7.23
N LYS A 118 0.57 9.80 7.96
CA LYS A 118 0.85 10.30 9.31
C LYS A 118 0.65 9.24 10.41
N GLY A 119 -0.03 8.14 10.09
CA GLY A 119 -0.39 7.09 11.04
C GLY A 119 -1.66 7.40 11.84
N PRO A 120 -1.99 6.57 12.84
CA PRO A 120 -1.22 5.42 13.32
C PRO A 120 -1.14 4.27 12.29
N ILE A 121 -0.16 3.38 12.46
CA ILE A 121 -0.14 2.08 11.78
C ILE A 121 -0.67 1.06 12.79
N PRO A 122 -1.79 0.37 12.53
CA PRO A 122 -2.29 -0.71 13.39
C PRO A 122 -1.25 -1.81 13.59
N SER A 123 -1.42 -2.65 14.62
CA SER A 123 -0.54 -3.81 14.85
C SER A 123 -0.65 -4.90 13.77
N ASP A 124 -1.78 -4.91 13.07
CA ASP A 124 -2.25 -5.89 12.08
C ASP A 124 -2.64 -5.21 10.74
N PRO A 125 -1.77 -4.36 10.17
CA PRO A 125 -2.13 -3.52 9.03
C PRO A 125 -2.50 -4.39 7.81
N SER A 126 -3.64 -4.09 7.19
CA SER A 126 -4.20 -4.90 6.10
C SER A 126 -4.72 -4.09 4.92
N TYR A 127 -5.06 -2.81 5.11
CA TYR A 127 -5.53 -1.95 4.03
C TYR A 127 -4.75 -0.64 4.00
N LEU A 128 -4.41 -0.19 2.79
CA LEU A 128 -3.92 1.16 2.51
C LEU A 128 -5.07 1.93 1.85
N GLU A 129 -5.55 2.94 2.56
CA GLU A 129 -6.72 3.72 2.18
C GLU A 129 -6.27 5.06 1.58
N VAL A 130 -6.77 5.38 0.39
CA VAL A 130 -6.52 6.67 -0.27
C VAL A 130 -7.84 7.41 -0.39
N HIS A 131 -7.91 8.59 0.21
CA HIS A 131 -9.09 9.44 0.24
C HIS A 131 -8.86 10.66 -0.66
N PHE A 132 -9.73 10.84 -1.65
CA PHE A 132 -9.71 11.94 -2.60
C PHE A 132 -10.82 12.94 -2.25
N PHE A 133 -10.44 14.20 -2.00
CA PHE A 133 -11.38 15.22 -1.52
C PHE A 133 -11.76 16.25 -2.61
N PRO A 134 -12.91 16.95 -2.47
CA PRO A 134 -13.39 17.92 -3.45
C PRO A 134 -12.42 19.06 -3.78
N ASP A 135 -11.60 19.49 -2.83
CA ASP A 135 -10.58 20.53 -2.96
C ASP A 135 -9.23 19.97 -3.46
N GLN A 136 -9.23 18.73 -3.98
CA GLN A 136 -8.10 18.02 -4.59
C GLN A 136 -7.00 17.56 -3.61
N HIS A 137 -7.17 17.76 -2.29
CA HIS A 137 -6.23 17.16 -1.36
C HIS A 137 -6.46 15.64 -1.24
N ILE A 138 -5.39 14.94 -0.88
CA ILE A 138 -5.39 13.48 -0.69
C ILE A 138 -4.94 13.18 0.73
N GLU A 139 -5.67 12.28 1.38
CA GLU A 139 -5.26 11.72 2.67
C GLU A 139 -5.04 10.21 2.52
N VAL A 140 -4.05 9.70 3.24
CA VAL A 140 -3.70 8.28 3.23
C VAL A 140 -3.68 7.75 4.65
N ALA A 141 -4.34 6.62 4.86
CA ALA A 141 -4.39 5.93 6.14
C ALA A 141 -4.15 4.42 5.97
N ILE A 142 -3.92 3.75 7.09
CA ILE A 142 -3.79 2.30 7.16
C ILE A 142 -4.77 1.79 8.21
N SER A 143 -5.58 0.79 7.84
CA SER A 143 -6.47 0.08 8.78
C SER A 143 -6.07 -1.38 8.98
N GLY A 144 -6.68 -2.01 9.99
CA GLY A 144 -6.37 -3.35 10.46
C GLY A 144 -7.13 -4.45 9.73
N GLN A 145 -7.05 -5.68 10.25
CA GLN A 145 -7.77 -6.85 9.72
C GLN A 145 -9.29 -6.80 9.97
N ASP A 146 -9.74 -5.91 10.85
CA ASP A 146 -11.16 -5.65 11.13
C ASP A 146 -11.90 -5.02 9.94
N GLY A 147 -11.16 -4.44 9.00
CA GLY A 147 -11.67 -3.99 7.72
C GLY A 147 -11.18 -2.58 7.34
N PRO A 148 -11.53 -2.11 6.14
CA PRO A 148 -11.30 -0.74 5.75
C PRO A 148 -12.26 0.20 6.50
N SER A 149 -11.79 1.41 6.77
CA SER A 149 -12.50 2.44 7.53
C SER A 149 -13.82 2.84 6.87
N ALA A 150 -14.76 3.36 7.65
CA ALA A 150 -15.94 4.00 7.09
C ALA A 150 -15.56 5.27 6.29
N PRO A 151 -16.34 5.66 5.28
CA PRO A 151 -16.16 6.94 4.59
C PRO A 151 -16.14 8.14 5.55
N ARG A 152 -15.17 9.04 5.36
CA ARG A 152 -14.98 10.25 6.18
C ARG A 152 -16.04 11.31 5.91
N LEU A 153 -16.50 11.40 4.67
CA LEU A 153 -17.58 12.27 4.26
C LEU A 153 -18.82 11.45 3.90
N LYS A 154 -19.97 11.88 4.40
CA LYS A 154 -21.28 11.36 4.00
C LYS A 154 -21.77 12.18 2.83
N LEU A 155 -21.68 11.62 1.63
CA LEU A 155 -22.23 12.24 0.44
C LEU A 155 -23.71 11.89 0.31
N ASP A 156 -24.52 12.86 -0.09
CA ASP A 156 -25.85 12.59 -0.60
C ASP A 156 -25.72 11.81 -1.91
N ARG A 157 -26.55 10.77 -2.08
CA ARG A 157 -26.53 9.92 -3.28
C ARG A 157 -26.74 10.79 -4.53
N ARG A 158 -25.72 10.93 -5.37
CA ARG A 158 -25.89 11.51 -6.71
C ARG A 158 -26.66 10.56 -7.62
N LEU A 159 -27.38 11.15 -8.58
CA LEU A 159 -28.23 10.45 -9.54
C LEU A 159 -27.43 9.40 -10.34
N PRO A 160 -28.06 8.27 -10.71
CA PRO A 160 -27.39 7.06 -11.22
C PRO A 160 -26.83 7.16 -12.64
N PHE A 161 -26.89 8.33 -13.28
CA PHE A 161 -26.61 8.49 -14.71
C PHE A 161 -25.24 9.13 -14.99
N VAL A 162 -24.40 9.22 -13.98
CA VAL A 162 -23.06 9.78 -14.02
C VAL A 162 -22.12 8.71 -13.48
N ARG A 163 -21.26 8.20 -14.36
CA ARG A 163 -20.06 7.47 -13.97
C ARG A 163 -19.02 8.50 -13.57
#